data_AF-A0A6H1PBP9-F1
#
_entry.id   AF-A0A6H1PBP9-F1
#
_cell.length_a   1.000
_cell.length_b   1.000
_cell.length_c   1.000
_cell.angle_alpha   90.00
_cell.angle_beta   90.00
_cell.angle_gamma   90.00
#
_symmetry.space_group_name_H-M   'P 1'
#
loop_
_entity.id
_entity.type
_entity.pdbx_description
1 polymer ?
#
loop_
_entity_poly.entity_id
_entity_poly.type
_entity_poly.pdbx_seq_one_letter_code
_entity_poly.pdbx_strand_id
1 'polypeptide(L)' 'MLLSLGGCEPQLKGHIRANVNVGNDKQSFLNVVTNLLPYVGYPRTLNAISRLNKVLPE' A
#
# COMPACT_ATOMS: atom_id res chain seq x y z
N MET A 1 -2.42 -6.28 -6.49
CA MET A 1 -2.07 -7.70 -6.26
C MET A 1 -1.20 -7.90 -5.01
N LEU A 2 -0.05 -7.24 -4.85
CA LEU A 2 0.85 -7.54 -3.71
C LEU A 2 0.20 -7.45 -2.33
N LEU A 3 -0.62 -6.42 -2.07
CA LEU A 3 -1.32 -6.26 -0.78
C LEU A 3 -2.40 -7.33 -0.52
N SER A 4 -2.91 -7.99 -1.56
CA SER A 4 -3.91 -9.06 -1.40
C SER A 4 -3.25 -10.41 -1.11
N LEU A 5 -1.96 -10.57 -1.42
CA LEU A 5 -1.19 -11.78 -1.17
C LEU A 5 -0.63 -11.79 0.26
N GLY A 6 -0.52 -12.97 0.88
CA GLY A 6 0.20 -13.13 2.15
C GLY A 6 1.70 -13.27 1.93
N GLY A 7 2.52 -12.74 2.85
CA GLY A 7 3.98 -12.91 2.80
C GLY A 7 4.71 -12.01 1.79
N CYS A 8 4.00 -11.07 1.15
CA CYS A 8 4.57 -10.14 0.17
C CYS A 8 4.94 -8.77 0.76
N GLU A 9 5.14 -8.66 2.07
CA GLU A 9 5.41 -7.40 2.74
C GLU A 9 6.72 -6.72 2.27
N PRO A 10 7.83 -7.44 2.02
CA PRO A 10 9.05 -6.84 1.47
C PRO A 10 8.82 -6.23 0.07
N GLN A 11 8.06 -6.93 -0.78
CA GLN A 11 7.72 -6.49 -2.13
C GLN A 11 6.80 -5.27 -2.07
N LEU A 12 5.78 -5.31 -1.22
CA LEU A 12 4.88 -4.17 -1.00
C LEU A 12 5.66 -2.92 -0.58
N LYS A 13 6.64 -3.06 0.31
CA LYS A 13 7.53 -1.96 0.73
C LYS A 13 8.34 -1.39 -0.45
N GLY A 14 8.89 -2.24 -1.31
CA GLY A 14 9.61 -1.84 -2.51
C GLY A 14 8.72 -1.08 -3.50
N HIS A 15 7.51 -1.58 -3.75
CA HIS A 15 6.54 -0.95 -4.64
C HIS A 15 5.99 0.38 -4.11
N ILE A 16 5.87 0.54 -2.78
CA ILE A 16 5.51 1.84 -2.19
C ILE A 16 6.58 2.91 -2.50
N ARG A 17 7.87 2.56 -2.40
CA ARG A 17 8.96 3.49 -2.75
C ARG A 17 8.98 3.79 -4.25
N ALA A 18 8.83 2.75 -5.06
CA ALA A 18 8.77 2.91 -6.51
C ALA A 18 7.59 3.80 -6.94
N ASN A 19 6.44 3.71 -6.26
CA ASN A 19 5.26 4.55 -6.52
C ASN A 19 5.59 6.05 -6.46
N VAL A 20 6.38 6.49 -5.47
CA VAL A 20 6.82 7.89 -5.38
C VAL A 20 7.84 8.25 -6.45
N ASN A 21 8.77 7.34 -6.75
CA ASN A 21 9.78 7.57 -7.79
C ASN A 21 9.18 7.73 -9.19
N VAL A 22 7.96 7.23 -9.44
CA VAL A 22 7.23 7.42 -10.69
C VAL A 22 6.25 8.61 -10.65
N GLY A 23 6.33 9.45 -9.60
CA GLY A 23 5.60 10.71 -9.51
C GLY A 23 4.24 10.64 -8.81
N ASN A 24 3.83 9.48 -8.30
CA ASN A 24 2.60 9.39 -7.50
C ASN A 24 2.84 9.79 -6.05
N ASP A 25 1.83 10.36 -5.41
CA ASP A 25 1.90 10.74 -4.01
C ASP A 25 1.31 9.68 -3.07
N LYS A 26 1.47 9.93 -1.76
CA LYS A 26 0.91 9.10 -0.69
C LYS A 26 -0.62 9.02 -0.78
N GLN A 27 -1.27 10.12 -1.15
CA GLN A 27 -2.73 10.20 -1.26
C GLN A 27 -3.26 9.28 -2.37
N SER A 28 -2.60 9.23 -3.52
CA SER A 28 -2.92 8.34 -4.63
C SER A 28 -2.88 6.88 -4.19
N PHE A 29 -1.87 6.48 -3.41
CA PHE A 29 -1.80 5.13 -2.86
C PHE A 29 -2.94 4.85 -1.87
N LEU A 30 -3.24 5.78 -0.97
CA LEU A 30 -4.36 5.66 -0.03
C LEU A 30 -5.70 5.49 -0.75
N ASN A 31 -5.92 6.24 -1.82
CA ASN A 31 -7.13 6.15 -2.64
C ASN A 31 -7.25 4.75 -3.26
N VAL A 32 -6.18 4.22 -3.86
CA VAL A 32 -6.19 2.88 -4.47
C VAL A 32 -6.42 1.80 -3.42
N VAL A 33 -5.74 1.86 -2.27
CA VAL A 33 -5.90 0.85 -1.21
C VAL A 33 -7.28 0.88 -0.58
N THR A 34 -7.87 2.06 -0.42
CA THR A 34 -9.26 2.21 0.05
C THR A 34 -10.26 1.63 -0.95
N ASN A 35 -10.09 1.89 -2.25
CA ASN A 35 -10.94 1.30 -3.30
C ASN A 35 -10.86 -0.24 -3.33
N LEU A 36 -9.74 -0.83 -2.91
CA LEU A 36 -9.56 -2.27 -2.86
C LEU A 36 -10.17 -2.93 -1.62
N LEU A 37 -10.59 -2.17 -0.60
CA LEU A 37 -11.13 -2.67 0.67
C LEU A 37 -12.22 -3.73 0.49
N PRO A 38 -13.22 -3.57 -0.40
CA PRO A 38 -14.27 -4.58 -0.60
C PRO A 38 -13.74 -5.93 -1.12
N TYR A 39 -12.57 -5.94 -1.78
CA TYR A 39 -12.00 -7.12 -2.43
C TYR A 39 -10.94 -7.81 -1.57
N VAL A 40 -10.25 -7.07 -0.71
CA VAL A 40 -9.10 -7.58 0.07
C VAL A 40 -9.37 -7.64 1.58
N GLY A 41 -10.42 -6.97 2.05
CA GLY A 41 -10.84 -6.90 3.44
C GLY A 41 -9.99 -5.96 4.31
N TYR A 42 -10.58 -5.52 5.42
CA TYR A 42 -9.96 -4.60 6.38
C TYR A 42 -8.54 -5.00 6.82
N PRO A 43 -8.26 -6.27 7.22
CA PRO A 43 -6.93 -6.61 7.76
C PRO A 43 -5.79 -6.32 6.78
N ARG A 44 -5.97 -6.65 5.49
CA ARG A 44 -4.93 -6.45 4.48
C ARG A 44 -4.82 -4.98 4.06
N THR A 45 -5.95 -4.28 3.94
CA THR A 45 -5.98 -2.84 3.69
C THR A 45 -5.24 -2.07 4.78
N LEU A 46 -5.55 -2.32 6.05
CA LEU A 46 -4.92 -1.63 7.18
C LEU A 46 -3.43 -1.97 7.31
N ASN A 47 -3.04 -3.22 7.02
CA ASN A 47 -1.63 -3.59 6.95
C ASN A 47 -0.90 -2.79 5.87
N ALA A 48 -1.47 -2.65 4.67
CA ALA A 48 -0.89 -1.86 3.60
C ALA A 48 -0.74 -0.38 3.98
N ILE A 49 -1.76 0.22 4.60
CA ILE A 49 -1.71 1.61 5.10
C ILE A 49 -0.62 1.77 6.19
N SER A 50 -0.52 0.82 7.13
CA SER A 50 0.54 0.84 8.15
C SER A 50 1.93 0.79 7.53
N ARG A 51 2.14 -0.02 6.48
CA ARG A 51 3.43 -0.07 5.76
C ARG A 51 3.69 1.21 4.97
N LEU A 52 2.67 1.77 4.32
CA LEU A 52 2.76 3.06 3.64
C LEU A 52 3.27 4.14 4.60
N ASN A 53 2.65 4.30 5.77
CA ASN A 53 3.03 5.31 6.75
C ASN A 53 4.46 5.10 7.31
N LYS A 54 4.95 3.85 7.37
CA LYS A 54 6.34 3.56 7.75
C LYS A 54 7.36 3.91 6.66
N VAL A 55 6.96 3.85 5.39
CA VAL A 55 7.83 4.15 4.24
C VAL A 55 7.79 5.64 3.89
N LEU A 56 6.61 6.24 3.98
CA LEU A 56 6.30 7.63 3.69
C LEU A 56 5.59 8.25 4.90
N PRO A 57 6.35 8.76 5.90
CA PRO A 57 5.81 9.56 6.99
C PRO A 57 5.08 10.81 6.47
N GLU A 58 4.29 11.47 7.33
CA GLU A 58 3.81 12.84 7.06
C GLU A 58 4.99 13.81 6.90
#